data_AF-A0A930XMS3-F1
#
_entry.id   AF-A0A930XMS3-F1
#
_cell.length_a   1.000
_cell.length_b   1.000
_cell.length_c   1.000
_cell.angle_alpha   90.00
_cell.angle_beta   90.00
_cell.angle_gamma   90.00
#
_symmetry.space_group_name_H-M   'P 1'
#
loop_
_entity.id
_entity.type
_entity.pdbx_description
1 polymer ?
#
loop_
_entity_poly.entity_id
_entity_poly.type
_entity_poly.pdbx_seq_one_letter_code
_entity_poly.pdbx_strand_id
1 'polypeptide(L)'
;MIQTNSENLSLEQAQAMLQQFDYDRSDPVASTPQQVQAALKQVAQHSDYQILGICADHLDQGRTALVAYATALGYPVQPDGLTSIDGPVYIKFNPKTGLLYSDRYVGDHRGVLVSCQSAYAEGLNEMYGHLPLDLFSATA
;
A
#
# COMPACT_ATOMS: atom_id res chain seq x y z
N MET A 1 -25.79 -0.93 15.95
CA MET A 1 -24.71 -1.73 15.32
C MET A 1 -24.82 -1.47 13.83
N ILE A 2 -23.87 -0.73 13.23
CA ILE A 2 -23.85 -0.52 11.77
C ILE A 2 -22.96 -1.60 11.21
N GLN A 3 -23.57 -2.58 10.55
CA GLN A 3 -22.89 -3.58 9.77
C GLN A 3 -22.60 -2.94 8.41
N THR A 4 -21.39 -2.43 8.21
CA THR A 4 -20.94 -1.94 6.90
C THR A 4 -20.71 -3.16 6.01
N ASN A 5 -21.65 -3.41 5.10
CA ASN A 5 -21.42 -4.31 3.96
C ASN A 5 -20.23 -3.77 3.17
N SER A 6 -19.17 -4.58 3.02
CA SER A 6 -17.96 -4.26 2.26
C SER A 6 -18.18 -4.10 0.74
N GLU A 7 -19.42 -4.09 0.25
CA GLU A 7 -19.75 -4.15 -1.18
C GLU A 7 -20.03 -2.78 -1.84
N ASN A 8 -20.06 -1.67 -1.10
CA ASN A 8 -20.23 -0.33 -1.70
C ASN A 8 -19.59 0.77 -0.84
N LEU A 9 -18.26 0.77 -0.73
CA LEU A 9 -17.52 1.88 -0.11
C LEU A 9 -17.42 3.02 -1.13
N SER A 10 -17.86 4.25 -0.78
CA SER A 10 -17.65 5.40 -1.68
C SER A 10 -16.17 5.79 -1.74
N LEU A 11 -15.76 6.52 -2.78
CA LEU A 11 -14.38 7.03 -2.89
C LEU A 11 -14.02 7.89 -1.66
N GLU A 12 -14.91 8.80 -1.26
CA GLU A 12 -14.71 9.66 -0.09
C GLU A 12 -14.56 8.86 1.21
N GLN A 13 -15.36 7.81 1.40
CA GLN A 13 -15.25 6.90 2.56
C GLN A 13 -13.94 6.13 2.54
N ALA A 14 -13.49 5.69 1.36
CA ALA A 14 -12.22 5.02 1.18
C ALA A 14 -11.04 5.93 1.53
N GLN A 15 -11.05 7.16 1.03
CA GLN A 15 -10.03 8.17 1.34
C GLN A 15 -10.00 8.50 2.83
N ALA A 16 -11.16 8.77 3.43
CA ALA A 16 -11.24 9.11 4.86
C ALA A 16 -10.71 7.98 5.75
N MET A 17 -10.96 6.73 5.36
CA MET A 17 -10.43 5.54 6.02
C MET A 17 -8.92 5.44 5.85
N LEU A 18 -8.38 5.55 4.63
CA LEU A 18 -6.94 5.43 4.40
C LEU A 18 -6.12 6.57 5.03
N GLN A 19 -6.69 7.78 5.10
CA GLN A 19 -6.06 8.93 5.78
C GLN A 19 -5.84 8.68 7.28
N GLN A 20 -6.49 7.69 7.91
CA GLN A 20 -6.21 7.33 9.31
C GLN A 20 -4.78 6.81 9.53
N PHE A 21 -4.11 6.39 8.45
CA PHE A 21 -2.73 5.92 8.48
C PHE A 21 -1.70 7.02 8.24
N ASP A 22 -2.15 8.25 7.96
CA ASP A 22 -1.26 9.39 7.82
C ASP A 22 -0.63 9.71 9.19
N TYR A 23 0.67 9.96 9.17
CA TYR A 23 1.51 10.08 10.36
C TYR A 23 1.02 11.14 11.39
N ASP A 24 0.30 12.16 10.93
CA ASP A 24 -0.16 13.29 11.74
C ASP A 24 -1.51 13.07 12.43
N ARG A 25 -2.17 11.91 12.29
CA ARG A 25 -3.47 11.64 12.93
C ARG A 25 -3.34 11.02 14.32
N SER A 26 -3.91 11.71 15.31
CA SER A 26 -3.81 11.37 16.74
C SER A 26 -4.72 10.22 17.21
N ASP A 27 -5.76 9.86 16.45
CA ASP A 27 -6.74 8.85 16.85
C ASP A 27 -6.92 7.79 15.75
N PRO A 28 -6.45 6.54 15.97
CA PRO A 28 -6.73 5.46 15.05
C PRO A 28 -8.22 5.11 15.13
N VAL A 29 -8.96 5.30 14.04
CA VAL A 29 -10.26 4.66 13.88
C VAL A 29 -9.96 3.15 13.70
N ALA A 30 -10.57 2.30 14.54
CA ALA A 30 -10.33 0.87 14.48
C ALA A 30 -10.97 0.27 13.20
N SER A 31 -10.24 0.33 12.09
CA SER A 31 -10.62 -0.31 10.83
C SER A 31 -10.10 -1.75 10.82
N THR A 32 -10.94 -2.71 10.43
CA THR A 32 -10.48 -4.08 10.24
C THR A 32 -9.59 -4.18 8.99
N PRO A 33 -8.69 -5.17 8.91
CA PRO A 33 -7.88 -5.39 7.71
C PRO A 33 -8.73 -5.45 6.44
N GLN A 34 -9.89 -6.12 6.47
CA GLN A 34 -10.79 -6.24 5.33
C GLN A 34 -11.37 -4.89 4.88
N GLN A 35 -11.66 -3.98 5.81
CA GLN A 35 -12.12 -2.63 5.49
C GLN A 35 -11.02 -1.83 4.82
N VAL A 36 -9.79 -1.90 5.34
CA VAL A 36 -8.62 -1.22 4.77
C VAL A 36 -8.29 -1.76 3.38
N GLN A 37 -8.36 -3.09 3.19
CA GLN A 37 -8.22 -3.73 1.88
C GLN A 37 -9.27 -3.23 0.88
N ALA A 38 -10.53 -3.14 1.29
CA ALA A 38 -11.63 -2.65 0.44
C ALA A 38 -11.42 -1.17 0.08
N ALA A 39 -11.05 -0.33 1.05
CA ALA A 39 -10.72 1.07 0.82
C ALA A 39 -9.55 1.25 -0.15
N LEU A 40 -8.48 0.47 0.02
CA LEU A 40 -7.33 0.55 -0.87
C LEU A 40 -7.69 0.16 -2.32
N LYS A 41 -8.47 -0.90 -2.51
CA LYS A 41 -8.96 -1.29 -3.83
C LYS A 41 -9.85 -0.20 -4.44
N GLN A 42 -10.69 0.45 -3.64
CA GLN A 42 -11.58 1.50 -4.10
C GLN A 42 -10.79 2.71 -4.61
N VAL A 43 -9.80 3.21 -3.87
CA VAL A 43 -8.96 4.34 -4.34
C VAL A 43 -8.12 3.94 -5.55
N ALA A 44 -7.59 2.71 -5.58
CA ALA A 44 -6.80 2.22 -6.71
C ALA A 44 -7.62 2.19 -8.01
N GLN A 45 -8.89 1.76 -7.96
CA GLN A 45 -9.79 1.77 -9.13
C GLN A 45 -10.10 3.18 -9.67
N HIS A 46 -9.88 4.23 -8.87
CA HIS A 46 -10.07 5.63 -9.27
C HIS A 46 -8.76 6.31 -9.69
N SER A 47 -7.71 5.53 -9.94
CA SER A 47 -6.43 6.00 -10.47
C SER A 47 -5.93 5.09 -11.59
N ASP A 48 -5.08 5.63 -12.46
CA ASP A 48 -4.56 4.90 -13.63
C ASP A 48 -3.55 3.82 -13.21
N TYR A 49 -2.75 4.09 -12.18
CA TYR A 49 -1.78 3.15 -11.64
C TYR A 49 -1.35 3.54 -10.23
N GLN A 50 -0.66 2.60 -9.55
CA GLN A 50 -0.13 2.82 -8.21
C GLN A 50 1.37 2.54 -8.14
N ILE A 51 2.10 3.40 -7.43
CA ILE A 51 3.51 3.19 -7.08
C ILE A 51 3.56 2.75 -5.62
N LEU A 52 4.32 1.70 -5.33
CA LEU A 52 4.52 1.20 -3.97
C LEU A 52 5.88 1.63 -3.43
N GLY A 53 5.89 2.11 -2.19
CA GLY A 53 7.09 2.29 -1.38
C GLY A 53 6.96 1.49 -0.10
N ILE A 54 7.89 0.58 0.19
CA ILE A 54 7.77 -0.37 1.30
C ILE A 54 8.95 -0.21 2.23
N CYS A 55 8.68 0.12 3.49
CA CYS A 55 9.67 0.22 4.55
C CYS A 55 9.54 -1.02 5.45
N ALA A 56 10.56 -1.86 5.51
CA ALA A 56 10.55 -3.14 6.23
C ALA A 56 11.83 -3.35 7.03
N ASP A 57 11.79 -4.22 8.06
CA ASP A 57 12.95 -4.54 8.88
C ASP A 57 13.99 -5.41 8.16
N HIS A 58 13.56 -6.17 7.15
CA HIS A 58 14.43 -6.99 6.33
C HIS A 58 13.81 -7.23 4.94
N LEU A 59 14.67 -7.63 3.99
CA LEU A 59 14.28 -7.82 2.60
C LEU A 59 13.14 -8.82 2.41
N ASP A 60 13.14 -9.96 3.11
CA ASP A 60 12.10 -10.98 2.96
C ASP A 60 10.71 -10.50 3.40
N GLN A 61 10.62 -9.70 4.46
CA GLN A 61 9.37 -9.07 4.88
C GLN A 61 8.88 -8.09 3.81
N GLY A 62 9.79 -7.25 3.28
CA GLY A 62 9.46 -6.32 2.21
C GLY A 62 9.04 -7.01 0.91
N ARG A 63 9.69 -8.12 0.53
CA ARG A 63 9.32 -8.96 -0.62
C ARG A 63 7.93 -9.56 -0.46
N THR A 64 7.62 -10.07 0.72
CA THR A 64 6.31 -10.64 1.04
C THR A 64 5.21 -9.57 0.90
N ALA A 65 5.43 -8.39 1.47
CA ALA A 65 4.52 -7.25 1.32
C ALA A 65 4.38 -6.83 -0.15
N LEU A 66 5.49 -6.71 -0.89
CA LEU A 66 5.48 -6.34 -2.30
C LEU A 66 4.59 -7.28 -3.13
N VAL A 67 4.82 -8.58 -3.00
CA VAL A 67 4.05 -9.59 -3.75
C VAL A 67 2.57 -9.53 -3.39
N ALA A 68 2.25 -9.45 -2.10
CA ALA A 68 0.86 -9.44 -1.63
C ALA A 68 0.11 -8.18 -2.11
N TYR A 69 0.70 -6.99 -1.96
CA TYR A 69 0.11 -5.73 -2.40
C TYR A 69 -0.01 -5.64 -3.93
N ALA A 70 1.07 -5.96 -4.66
CA ALA A 70 1.05 -5.94 -6.11
C ALA A 70 -0.03 -6.87 -6.67
N THR A 71 -0.12 -8.10 -6.14
CA THR A 71 -1.16 -9.06 -6.54
C THR A 71 -2.56 -8.54 -6.25
N ALA A 72 -2.80 -7.97 -5.07
CA ALA A 72 -4.09 -7.43 -4.68
C ALA A 72 -4.54 -6.24 -5.55
N LEU A 73 -3.58 -5.49 -6.11
CA LEU A 73 -3.80 -4.37 -7.02
C LEU A 73 -3.76 -4.78 -8.51
N GLY A 74 -3.58 -6.06 -8.82
CA GLY A 74 -3.61 -6.58 -10.19
C GLY A 74 -2.30 -6.44 -10.97
N TYR A 75 -1.17 -6.21 -10.30
CA TYR A 75 0.14 -6.13 -10.93
C TYR A 75 0.91 -7.44 -10.80
N PRO A 76 1.42 -8.01 -11.91
CA PRO A 76 2.44 -9.04 -11.83
C PRO A 76 3.75 -8.44 -11.31
N VAL A 77 4.42 -9.12 -10.38
CA VAL A 77 5.72 -8.71 -9.86
C VAL A 77 6.62 -9.93 -9.66
N GLN A 78 7.90 -9.78 -9.99
CA GLN A 78 8.94 -10.77 -9.75
C GLN A 78 10.03 -10.11 -8.87
N PRO A 79 10.08 -10.41 -7.57
CA PRO A 79 10.99 -9.75 -6.63
C PRO A 79 12.44 -10.26 -6.69
N ASP A 80 12.74 -11.21 -7.57
CA ASP A 80 14.00 -11.97 -7.60
C ASP A 80 15.22 -11.09 -7.93
N GLY A 81 15.00 -9.97 -8.62
CA GLY A 81 16.05 -9.00 -8.97
C GLY A 81 16.42 -8.00 -7.88
N LEU A 82 15.77 -8.04 -6.71
CA LEU A 82 16.05 -7.11 -5.62
C LEU A 82 17.41 -7.42 -4.97
N THR A 83 18.24 -6.38 -4.84
CA THR A 83 19.54 -6.42 -4.16
C THR A 83 19.36 -6.87 -2.71
N SER A 84 20.17 -7.85 -2.30
CA SER A 84 20.24 -8.31 -0.91
C SER A 84 20.88 -7.23 -0.04
N ILE A 85 20.20 -6.88 1.06
CA ILE A 85 20.62 -5.83 2.00
C ILE A 85 20.39 -6.36 3.41
N ASP A 86 21.41 -6.26 4.25
CA ASP A 86 21.30 -6.59 5.66
C ASP A 86 20.64 -5.44 6.44
N GLY A 87 19.64 -5.79 7.25
CA GLY A 87 18.89 -4.83 8.07
C GLY A 87 17.72 -4.17 7.33
N PRO A 88 17.23 -3.01 7.81
CA PRO A 88 16.03 -2.39 7.28
C PRO A 88 16.19 -1.93 5.83
N VAL A 89 15.12 -2.11 5.06
CA VAL A 89 15.09 -1.87 3.61
C VAL A 89 13.94 -0.96 3.20
N TYR A 90 14.17 -0.24 2.11
CA TYR A 90 13.15 0.43 1.33
C TYR A 90 13.04 -0.26 -0.02
N ILE A 91 11.84 -0.67 -0.42
CA ILE A 91 11.59 -1.23 -1.75
C ILE A 91 10.67 -0.28 -2.51
N LYS A 92 11.04 0.06 -3.74
CA LYS A 92 10.19 0.84 -4.64
C LYS A 92 9.76 0.00 -5.83
N PHE A 93 8.47 0.03 -6.12
CA PHE A 93 7.88 -0.61 -7.29
C PHE A 93 7.01 0.38 -8.06
N ASN A 94 7.34 0.62 -9.33
CA ASN A 94 6.55 1.42 -10.24
C ASN A 94 6.17 0.57 -11.47
N PRO A 95 4.94 0.03 -11.53
CA PRO A 95 4.50 -0.83 -12.63
C PRO A 95 4.43 -0.09 -13.97
N LYS A 96 4.20 1.23 -13.96
CA LYS A 96 4.12 2.03 -15.19
C LYS A 96 5.47 2.15 -15.90
N THR A 97 6.57 2.21 -15.16
CA THR A 97 7.92 2.32 -15.74
C THR A 97 8.71 1.01 -15.66
N GLY A 98 8.18 -0.02 -15.01
CA GLY A 98 8.89 -1.27 -14.70
C GLY A 98 10.01 -1.11 -13.66
N LEU A 99 10.06 0.02 -12.94
CA LEU A 99 11.12 0.26 -11.95
C LEU A 99 10.87 -0.61 -10.72
N LEU A 100 11.86 -1.39 -10.34
CA LEU A 100 11.86 -2.19 -9.12
C LEU A 100 13.27 -2.19 -8.51
N TYR A 101 13.41 -1.70 -7.28
CA TYR A 101 14.68 -1.75 -6.56
C TYR A 101 14.49 -1.82 -5.04
N SER A 102 15.54 -2.27 -4.36
CA SER A 102 15.70 -2.18 -2.90
C SER A 102 16.89 -1.29 -2.57
N ASP A 103 16.79 -0.56 -1.47
CA ASP A 103 17.88 0.24 -0.91
C ASP A 103 17.87 0.14 0.63
N ARG A 104 18.99 0.48 1.26
CA ARG A 104 19.10 0.52 2.72
C ARG A 104 18.19 1.61 3.26
N TYR A 105 17.43 1.28 4.29
CA TYR A 105 16.53 2.22 4.93
C TYR A 105 16.99 2.53 6.36
N VAL A 106 17.07 3.83 6.66
CA VAL A 106 17.51 4.35 7.96
C VAL A 106 16.40 5.09 8.71
N GLY A 107 15.20 5.17 8.11
CA GLY A 107 14.05 5.82 8.72
C GLY A 107 13.30 4.90 9.69
N ASP A 108 12.42 5.53 10.46
CA ASP A 108 11.70 4.85 11.54
C ASP A 108 10.39 4.20 11.07
N HIS A 109 9.85 4.61 9.91
CA HIS A 109 8.58 4.08 9.44
C HIS A 109 8.66 2.59 9.04
N ARG A 110 7.54 1.88 9.20
CA ARG A 110 7.32 0.52 8.67
C ARG A 110 5.95 0.46 8.04
N GLY A 111 5.84 -0.29 6.94
CA GLY A 111 4.60 -0.39 6.17
C GLY A 111 4.76 -0.01 4.71
N VAL A 112 3.63 0.14 4.05
CA VAL A 112 3.51 0.38 2.62
C VAL A 112 2.88 1.73 2.35
N LEU A 113 3.59 2.58 1.62
CA LEU A 113 3.03 3.74 0.95
C LEU A 113 2.48 3.31 -0.41
N VAL A 114 1.24 3.69 -0.69
CA VAL A 114 0.58 3.48 -1.98
C VAL A 114 0.28 4.83 -2.59
N SER A 115 1.03 5.21 -3.63
CA SER A 115 0.82 6.44 -4.35
C SER A 115 -0.04 6.18 -5.59
N CYS A 116 -1.29 6.64 -5.56
CA CYS A 116 -2.24 6.58 -6.66
C CYS A 116 -1.95 7.72 -7.64
N GLN A 117 -1.95 7.41 -8.94
CA GLN A 117 -1.51 8.33 -9.98
C GLN A 117 -2.53 8.35 -11.12
N SER A 118 -2.90 9.53 -11.58
CA SER A 118 -3.81 9.74 -12.71
C SER A 118 -3.30 10.80 -13.67
N ALA A 119 -3.46 10.58 -14.98
CA ALA A 119 -2.97 11.49 -16.02
C ALA A 119 -3.78 12.79 -16.16
N TYR A 120 -4.97 12.85 -15.55
CA TYR A 120 -5.90 13.97 -15.66
C TYR A 120 -6.11 14.66 -14.31
N ALA A 121 -6.39 15.96 -14.33
CA ALA A 121 -6.48 16.80 -13.13
C ALA A 121 -7.59 16.38 -12.15
N GLU A 122 -8.67 15.78 -12.65
CA GLU A 122 -9.78 15.27 -11.82
C GLU A 122 -9.57 13.82 -11.36
N GLY A 123 -8.53 13.15 -11.84
CA GLY A 123 -8.19 11.80 -11.41
C GLY A 123 -7.49 11.80 -10.06
N LEU A 124 -7.58 10.68 -9.34
CA LEU A 124 -6.98 10.56 -8.03
C LEU A 124 -5.45 10.60 -8.11
N ASN A 125 -4.83 11.56 -7.42
CA ASN A 125 -3.39 11.77 -7.34
C ASN A 125 -2.97 11.96 -5.87
N GLU A 126 -3.10 10.90 -5.08
CA GLU A 126 -2.92 10.91 -3.62
C GLU A 126 -1.98 9.79 -3.16
N MET A 127 -1.41 9.94 -1.97
CA MET A 127 -0.57 8.93 -1.35
C MET A 127 -1.15 8.51 0.00
N TYR A 128 -1.24 7.19 0.23
CA TYR A 128 -1.79 6.62 1.44
C TYR A 128 -0.75 5.78 2.17
N GLY A 129 -0.69 5.90 3.50
CA GLY A 129 0.08 5.02 4.36
C GLY A 129 0.91 5.75 5.43
N HIS A 130 1.73 5.03 6.20
CA HIS A 130 2.17 3.66 5.94
C HIS A 130 1.12 2.62 6.33
N LEU A 131 0.63 1.87 5.35
CA LEU A 131 -0.31 0.76 5.56
C LEU A 131 0.42 -0.49 6.11
N PRO A 132 -0.25 -1.40 6.83
CA PRO A 132 0.39 -2.58 7.41
C PRO A 132 1.11 -3.45 6.36
N LEU A 133 2.33 -3.94 6.67
CA LEU A 133 3.10 -4.79 5.77
C LEU A 133 2.39 -6.09 5.42
N ASP A 134 1.56 -6.59 6.33
CA ASP A 134 0.82 -7.83 6.24
C ASP A 134 -0.64 -7.65 5.82
N LEU A 135 -1.05 -6.45 5.38
CA LEU A 135 -2.45 -6.12 5.05
C LEU A 135 -3.11 -7.14 4.12
N PHE A 136 -2.38 -7.67 3.13
CA PHE A 136 -2.87 -8.67 2.17
C PHE A 136 -2.27 -10.06 2.37
N SER A 137 -1.62 -10.33 3.50
CA SER A 137 -1.18 -11.68 3.80
C SER A 137 -2.39 -12.58 3.95
N ALA A 138 -2.36 -13.77 3.35
CA ALA A 138 -3.38 -14.77 3.60
C ALA A 138 -3.39 -15.06 5.11
N THR A 139 -4.55 -14.90 5.75
CA THR A 139 -4.74 -15.43 7.09
C THR A 139 -4.57 -16.93 6.99
N ALA A 140 -3.55 -17.48 7.67
CA ALA A 140 -3.37 -18.92 7.80
C ALA A 140 -4.55 -19.54 8.56
#